data_AF-A0A6A3UNK6-F1
#
_entry.id   AF-A0A6A3UNK6-F1
#
_cell.length_a   1.000
_cell.length_b   1.000
_cell.length_c   1.000
_cell.angle_alpha   90.00
_cell.angle_beta   90.00
_cell.angle_gamma   90.00
#
_symmetry.space_group_name_H-M   'P 1'
#
loop_
_entity.id
_entity.type
_entity.pdbx_description
1 polymer ?
#
loop_
_entity_poly.entity_id
_entity_poly.type
_entity_poly.pdbx_seq_one_letter_code
_entity_poly.pdbx_strand_id
1 'polypeptide(L)'
;ELLFRFDVSGVLALCRHFGLPEIMITDQRDKAHCSEALCILLYRLSYPKRLYDMIKVFGRSTGQISRLFRHMVLYIYDRYKDLIYFQHRICSERIHIVSPIVATWDQGELAATGILWS
;
A
#
# COMPACT_ATOMS: atom_id res chain seq x y z
N GLU A 1 23.97 0.20 2.61
CA GLU A 1 22.92 -0.84 2.64
C GLU A 1 22.12 -0.80 1.35
N LEU A 2 21.70 -1.96 0.82
CA LEU A 2 20.83 -2.01 -0.35
C LEU A 2 19.38 -1.72 0.07
N LEU A 3 18.72 -0.77 -0.59
CA LEU A 3 17.35 -0.35 -0.27
C LEU A 3 16.29 -1.41 -0.64
N PHE A 4 16.61 -2.32 -1.56
CA PHE A 4 15.70 -3.34 -2.09
C PHE A 4 16.39 -4.71 -2.16
N ARG A 5 15.59 -5.77 -2.00
CA ARG A 5 16.02 -7.17 -2.18
C ARG A 5 16.08 -7.61 -3.65
N PHE A 6 15.45 -6.83 -4.54
CA PHE A 6 15.41 -7.07 -5.98
C PHE A 6 16.30 -6.07 -6.69
N ASP A 7 16.96 -6.53 -7.75
CA ASP A 7 17.62 -5.67 -8.72
C ASP A 7 16.59 -5.07 -9.70
N VAL A 8 17.05 -4.18 -10.60
CA VAL A 8 16.17 -3.52 -11.58
C VAL A 8 15.45 -4.54 -12.47
N SER A 9 16.18 -5.57 -12.92
CA SER A 9 15.62 -6.64 -13.74
C SER A 9 14.51 -7.40 -13.01
N GLY A 10 14.72 -7.73 -11.74
CA GLY A 10 13.74 -8.36 -10.87
C GLY A 10 12.49 -7.51 -10.67
N VAL A 11 12.64 -6.21 -10.42
CA VAL A 11 11.50 -5.28 -10.30
C VAL A 11 10.70 -5.23 -11.60
N LEU A 12 11.36 -5.09 -12.75
CA LEU A 12 10.68 -5.05 -14.05
C LEU A 12 10.00 -6.39 -14.38
N ALA A 13 10.62 -7.51 -14.01
CA ALA A 13 10.01 -8.83 -14.14
C ALA A 13 8.74 -8.91 -13.29
N LEU A 14 8.78 -8.47 -12.03
CA LEU A 14 7.61 -8.43 -11.16
C LEU A 14 6.50 -7.54 -11.72
N CYS A 15 6.81 -6.35 -12.25
CA CYS A 15 5.81 -5.50 -12.91
C CYS A 15 5.08 -6.24 -14.04
N ARG A 16 5.82 -6.98 -14.86
CA ARG A 16 5.24 -7.80 -15.95
C ARG A 16 4.40 -8.95 -15.43
N HIS A 17 4.88 -9.69 -14.43
CA HIS A 17 4.16 -10.83 -13.86
C HIS A 17 2.87 -10.41 -13.16
N PHE A 18 2.87 -9.28 -12.47
CA PHE A 18 1.66 -8.73 -11.86
C PHE A 18 0.70 -8.09 -12.87
N GLY A 19 1.12 -7.93 -14.13
CA GLY A 19 0.32 -7.31 -15.19
C GLY A 19 0.07 -5.82 -14.97
N LEU A 20 0.99 -5.11 -14.28
CA LEU A 20 0.79 -3.71 -13.92
C LEU A 20 0.68 -2.82 -15.18
N PRO A 21 -0.26 -1.86 -15.22
CA PRO A 21 -0.26 -0.82 -16.25
C PRO A 21 1.01 0.03 -16.12
N GLU A 22 1.52 0.56 -17.23
CA GLU A 22 2.75 1.37 -17.26
C GLU A 22 2.70 2.55 -16.27
N ILE A 23 1.54 3.19 -16.18
CA ILE A 23 1.27 4.26 -15.21
C ILE A 23 0.14 3.82 -14.28
N MET A 24 0.43 3.79 -12.98
CA MET A 24 -0.55 3.61 -11.93
C MET A 24 -1.21 4.97 -11.62
N ILE A 25 -2.53 4.99 -11.55
CA ILE A 25 -3.31 6.21 -11.28
C ILE A 25 -4.24 5.93 -10.11
N THR A 26 -4.07 6.67 -9.01
CA THR A 26 -4.95 6.55 -7.85
C THR A 26 -6.25 7.33 -8.04
N ASP A 27 -7.25 7.07 -7.19
CA ASP A 27 -8.53 7.81 -7.19
C ASP A 27 -8.34 9.32 -6.99
N GLN A 28 -7.29 9.71 -6.26
CA GLN A 28 -6.90 11.10 -6.03
C GLN A 28 -6.00 11.67 -7.15
N ARG A 29 -5.96 10.98 -8.31
CA ARG A 29 -5.21 11.34 -9.52
C ARG A 29 -3.70 11.43 -9.34
N ASP A 30 -3.16 10.82 -8.29
CA ASP A 30 -1.71 10.66 -8.17
C ASP A 30 -1.24 9.63 -9.19
N LYS A 31 -0.22 10.01 -9.97
CA LYS A 31 0.37 9.17 -11.02
C LYS A 31 1.77 8.73 -10.64
N ALA A 32 2.08 7.46 -10.86
CA ALA A 32 3.42 6.92 -10.71
C ALA A 32 3.68 5.86 -11.78
N HIS A 33 4.94 5.74 -12.22
CA HIS A 33 5.32 4.64 -13.09
C HIS A 33 5.20 3.31 -12.34
N CYS A 34 4.90 2.21 -13.05
CA CYS A 34 4.66 0.91 -12.45
C CYS A 34 5.82 0.42 -11.56
N SER A 35 7.06 0.65 -12.00
CA SER A 35 8.26 0.28 -11.24
C SER A 35 8.42 1.10 -9.96
N GLU A 36 8.09 2.39 -10.00
CA GLU A 36 8.12 3.26 -8.82
C GLU A 36 7.06 2.83 -7.81
N ALA A 37 5.83 2.61 -8.28
CA ALA A 37 4.73 2.15 -7.43
C ALA A 37 5.01 0.77 -6.82
N LEU A 38 5.62 -0.14 -7.59
CA LEU A 38 6.06 -1.44 -7.09
C LEU A 38 7.19 -1.30 -6.06
N CYS A 39 8.17 -0.43 -6.29
CA CYS A 39 9.22 -0.14 -5.30
C CYS A 39 8.62 0.44 -4.01
N ILE A 40 7.64 1.33 -4.08
CA ILE A 40 6.92 1.84 -2.89
C ILE A 40 6.27 0.69 -2.10
N LEU A 41 5.63 -0.26 -2.80
CA LEU A 41 5.03 -1.44 -2.20
C LEU A 41 6.09 -2.34 -1.54
N LEU A 42 7.13 -2.72 -2.29
CA LEU A 42 8.21 -3.59 -1.80
C LEU A 42 8.94 -2.98 -0.60
N TYR A 43 9.19 -1.67 -0.64
CA TYR A 43 9.83 -0.96 0.45
C TYR A 43 9.01 -1.06 1.75
N ARG A 44 7.68 -0.85 1.66
CA ARG A 44 6.75 -0.97 2.79
C ARG A 44 6.63 -2.37 3.36
N LEU A 45 6.78 -3.40 2.51
CA LEU A 45 6.73 -4.80 2.92
C LEU A 45 8.06 -5.33 3.49
N SER A 46 9.19 -4.63 3.26
CA SER A 46 10.52 -5.18 3.51
C SER A 46 10.92 -5.33 4.98
N TYR A 47 10.35 -4.53 5.90
CA TYR A 47 10.45 -4.51 7.38
C TYR A 47 9.88 -3.13 7.82
N PRO A 48 9.44 -2.86 9.08
CA PRO A 48 8.95 -1.52 9.46
C PRO A 48 9.97 -0.41 9.18
N LYS A 49 9.80 0.28 8.05
CA LYS A 49 10.50 1.51 7.67
C LYS A 49 9.53 2.67 7.82
N ARG A 50 9.99 3.78 8.42
CA ARG A 50 9.12 4.94 8.67
C ARG A 50 8.71 5.57 7.33
N LEU A 51 7.46 6.03 7.24
CA LEU A 51 6.97 6.80 6.08
C LEU A 51 7.86 8.00 5.75
N TYR A 52 8.46 8.60 6.78
CA TYR A 52 9.40 9.72 6.62
C TYR A 52 10.63 9.36 5.79
N ASP A 53 11.16 8.15 5.94
CA ASP A 53 12.34 7.71 5.19
C ASP A 53 12.02 7.56 3.70
N MET A 54 10.76 7.25 3.37
CA MET A 54 10.30 7.11 2.00
C MET A 54 10.23 8.45 1.25
N ILE A 55 10.04 9.57 1.96
CA ILE A 55 10.08 10.91 1.34
C ILE A 55 11.45 11.15 0.72
N LYS A 56 12.52 10.77 1.42
CA LYS A 56 13.90 10.93 0.94
C LYS A 56 14.23 10.02 -0.24
N VAL A 57 13.63 8.82 -0.27
CA VAL A 57 13.89 7.83 -1.32
C VAL A 57 13.10 8.11 -2.60
N PHE A 58 11.82 8.46 -2.48
CA PHE A 58 10.91 8.60 -3.63
C PHE A 58 10.60 10.05 -4.00
N GLY A 59 10.97 11.04 -3.17
CA GLY A 59 10.71 12.46 -3.45
C GLY A 59 9.23 12.85 -3.45
N ARG A 60 8.35 11.98 -2.91
CA ARG A 60 6.90 12.18 -2.86
C ARG A 60 6.43 12.52 -1.46
N SER A 61 5.31 13.24 -1.36
CA SER A 61 4.67 13.49 -0.07
C SER A 61 4.17 12.19 0.57
N THR A 62 4.11 12.16 1.91
CA THR A 62 3.64 11.00 2.67
C THR A 62 2.23 10.56 2.27
N GLY A 63 1.34 11.52 2.00
CA GLY A 63 -0.02 11.26 1.54
C GLY A 63 -0.04 10.55 0.17
N GLN A 64 0.77 11.00 -0.77
CA GLN A 64 0.88 10.37 -2.10
C GLN A 64 1.44 8.95 -2.01
N ILE A 65 2.48 8.75 -1.21
CA ILE A 65 3.07 7.43 -0.97
C ILE A 65 2.03 6.48 -0.38
N SER A 66 1.28 6.91 0.63
CA SER A 66 0.22 6.10 1.24
C SER A 66 -0.89 5.74 0.25
N ARG A 67 -1.32 6.69 -0.60
CA ARG A 67 -2.35 6.43 -1.62
C ARG A 67 -1.88 5.49 -2.72
N LEU A 68 -0.65 5.66 -3.20
CA LEU A 68 -0.04 4.74 -4.18
C LEU A 68 0.13 3.34 -3.60
N PHE A 69 0.62 3.24 -2.36
CA PHE A 69 0.71 1.97 -1.65
C PHE A 69 -0.65 1.27 -1.55
N ARG A 70 -1.69 1.98 -1.07
CA ARG A 70 -3.05 1.45 -0.96
C ARG A 70 -3.57 0.97 -2.31
N HIS A 71 -3.44 1.78 -3.35
CA HIS A 71 -3.90 1.45 -4.69
C HIS A 71 -3.20 0.20 -5.25
N MET A 72 -1.88 0.09 -5.07
CA MET A 72 -1.09 -1.09 -5.46
C MET A 72 -1.52 -2.36 -4.70
N VAL A 73 -1.74 -2.26 -3.39
CA VAL A 73 -2.20 -3.40 -2.57
C VAL A 73 -3.57 -3.88 -3.06
N LEU A 74 -4.52 -2.97 -3.26
CA LEU A 74 -5.85 -3.33 -3.75
C LEU A 74 -5.79 -3.95 -5.15
N TYR A 75 -4.98 -3.39 -6.05
CA TYR A 75 -4.80 -3.92 -7.40
C TYR A 75 -4.27 -5.37 -7.41
N ILE A 76 -3.30 -5.68 -6.55
CA ILE A 76 -2.75 -7.03 -6.44
C ILE A 76 -3.75 -7.94 -5.73
N TYR A 77 -4.36 -7.47 -4.64
CA TYR A 77 -5.30 -8.26 -3.86
C TYR A 77 -6.50 -8.69 -4.71
N ASP A 78 -7.10 -7.79 -5.48
CA ASP A 78 -8.28 -8.12 -6.31
C ASP A 78 -8.01 -9.26 -7.30
N ARG A 79 -6.79 -9.32 -7.85
CA ARG A 79 -6.37 -10.33 -8.84
C ARG A 79 -5.85 -11.63 -8.23
N TYR A 80 -5.23 -11.56 -7.06
CA TYR A 80 -4.49 -12.69 -6.47
C TYR A 80 -5.05 -13.14 -5.12
N LYS A 81 -6.18 -12.59 -4.64
CA LYS A 81 -6.79 -12.95 -3.34
C LYS A 81 -6.97 -14.45 -3.13
N ASP A 82 -7.31 -15.19 -4.19
CA ASP A 82 -7.54 -16.64 -4.10
C ASP A 82 -6.22 -17.45 -3.97
N LEU A 83 -5.10 -16.84 -4.38
CA LEU A 83 -3.75 -17.41 -4.29
C LEU A 83 -3.02 -16.96 -3.02
N ILE A 84 -3.40 -15.81 -2.46
CA ILE A 84 -2.83 -15.29 -1.23
C ILE A 84 -3.42 -16.09 -0.06
N TYR A 85 -2.61 -16.99 0.50
CA TYR A 85 -2.99 -17.72 1.71
C TYR A 85 -3.25 -16.75 2.86
N PHE A 86 -4.50 -16.69 3.30
CA PHE A 86 -4.93 -15.95 4.48
C PHE A 86 -5.45 -16.93 5.52
N GLN A 87 -4.77 -17.01 6.66
CA GLN A 87 -5.17 -17.89 7.77
C GLN A 87 -6.37 -17.27 8.51
N HIS A 88 -7.56 -17.42 7.91
CA HIS A 88 -8.82 -16.85 8.39
C HIS A 88 -9.11 -17.16 9.86
N ARG A 89 -8.75 -18.36 10.32
CA ARG A 89 -8.95 -18.79 11.70
C ARG A 89 -8.21 -17.90 12.70
N ILE A 90 -6.89 -17.71 12.52
CA ILE A 90 -6.08 -16.90 13.45
C ILE A 90 -6.51 -15.44 13.40
N CYS A 91 -6.82 -14.93 12.20
CA CYS A 91 -7.30 -13.56 12.05
C CYS A 91 -8.65 -13.37 12.73
N SER A 92 -9.60 -14.30 12.57
CA SER A 92 -10.91 -14.23 13.23
C SER A 92 -10.79 -14.31 14.75
N GLU A 93 -9.90 -15.17 15.28
CA GLU A 93 -9.67 -15.28 16.73
C GLU A 93 -9.06 -13.99 17.31
N ARG A 94 -8.20 -13.31 16.54
CA ARG A 94 -7.48 -12.11 17.01
C ARG A 94 -8.12 -10.79 16.57
N ILE A 95 -9.17 -10.82 15.74
CA ILE A 95 -9.79 -9.60 15.21
C ILE A 95 -10.35 -8.72 16.33
N HIS A 96 -10.83 -9.32 17.42
CA HIS A 96 -11.34 -8.61 18.60
C HIS A 96 -10.28 -7.74 19.28
N ILE A 97 -8.99 -8.06 19.12
CA ILE A 97 -7.89 -7.27 19.69
C ILE A 97 -7.67 -5.98 18.89
N VAL A 98 -7.84 -6.05 17.56
CA VAL A 98 -7.56 -4.94 16.65
C VAL A 98 -8.85 -4.16 16.29
N SER A 99 -10.02 -4.77 16.47
CA SER A 99 -11.34 -4.19 16.17
C SER A 99 -11.63 -2.86 16.88
N PRO A 100 -11.33 -2.68 18.18
CA PRO A 100 -11.54 -1.39 18.85
C PRO A 100 -10.66 -0.30 18.25
N ILE A 101 -9.43 -0.66 17.87
CA ILE A 101 -8.48 0.24 17.26
C ILE A 101 -9.01 0.65 15.88
N VAL A 102 -9.34 -0.30 14.99
CA VAL A 102 -9.89 -0.04 13.64
C VAL A 102 -11.14 0.83 13.67
N ALA A 103 -12.07 0.58 14.60
CA ALA A 103 -13.29 1.39 14.76
C ALA A 103 -12.98 2.86 15.07
N THR A 104 -11.93 3.13 15.85
CA THR A 104 -11.52 4.52 16.14
C THR A 104 -10.81 5.21 14.97
N TRP A 105 -10.15 4.47 14.07
CA TRP A 105 -9.59 5.05 12.84
C TRP A 105 -10.68 5.48 11.86
N ASP A 106 -11.73 4.67 11.72
CA ASP A 106 -12.88 4.98 10.84
C ASP A 106 -13.62 6.23 11.33
N GLN A 107 -13.80 6.38 12.65
CA GLN A 107 -14.36 7.58 13.26
C GLN A 107 -13.46 8.82 13.12
N GLY A 108 -12.12 8.64 13.15
CA GLY A 108 -11.15 9.71 12.93
C GLY A 108 -11.07 10.21 11.48
N GLU A 109 -11.27 9.34 10.50
CA GLU A 109 -11.32 9.70 9.07
C GLU A 109 -12.63 10.43 8.73
N LEU A 110 -13.74 10.08 9.37
CA LEU A 110 -15.02 10.81 9.29
C LEU A 110 -14.95 12.17 9.99
N ALA A 111 -14.19 12.30 11.09
CA ALA A 111 -13.98 13.59 11.76
C ALA A 111 -13.05 14.53 10.96
N ALA A 112 -12.07 14.00 10.24
CA ALA A 112 -11.12 14.79 9.45
C ALA A 112 -11.66 15.26 8.09
N THR A 113 -12.77 14.69 7.60
CA THR A 113 -13.36 15.02 6.29
C THR A 113 -14.42 16.12 6.35
N GLY A 114 -14.78 16.66 7.52
CA GLY A 114 -15.59 17.87 7.63
C GLY A 114 -16.93 17.82 6.90
N ILE A 115 -17.50 16.63 6.69
CA ILE A 115 -18.82 16.45 6.07
C ILE A 115 -19.76 15.92 7.16
N LEU A 116 -20.75 16.77 7.47
CA LEU A 116 -21.80 16.71 8.49
C LEU A 116 -21.32 17.10 9.92
N TRP A 117 -21.80 18.19 10.54
CA TRP A 117 -23.15 18.75 10.49
C TRP A 117 -23.19 20.28 10.62
N SER A 118 -24.17 20.85 9.93
CA SER A 118 -25.01 21.98 10.36
C SER A 118 -25.41 21.94 11.84
#